data_AF-A0A1M5BUB1-F1
#
_entry.id   AF-A0A1M5BUB1-F1
#
_cell.length_a   1.000
_cell.length_b   1.000
_cell.length_c   1.000
_cell.angle_alpha   90.00
_cell.angle_beta   90.00
_cell.angle_gamma   90.00
#
_symmetry.space_group_name_H-M   'P 1'
#
loop_
_entity.id
_entity.type
_entity.pdbx_description
1 polymer ?
#
loop_
_entity_poly.entity_id
_entity_poly.type
_entity_poly.pdbx_seq_one_letter_code
_entity_poly.pdbx_strand_id
1 'polypeptide(L)'
;MKAVKNITIEKKTAERFQQFSRTHYKTHSEAIAGMLDFFFYNEISPKENFGPTGRRIENSLKKRINAVIAIMKNMEKNKATPTLAILESLMEAADPKNNNSNQKRDYEEDDTHPDFYK
;
A
#
# COMPACT_ATOMS: atom_id res chain seq x y z
N MET A 1 -11.01 24.09 40.10
CA MET A 1 -10.61 22.69 40.35
C MET A 1 -11.35 21.79 39.38
N LYS A 2 -10.72 20.75 38.84
CA LYS A 2 -11.42 19.75 38.01
C LYS A 2 -12.35 18.92 38.90
N ALA A 3 -13.55 18.61 38.41
CA ALA A 3 -14.46 17.70 39.10
C ALA A 3 -13.83 16.30 39.15
N VAL A 4 -13.86 15.66 40.32
CA VAL A 4 -13.28 14.33 40.55
C VAL A 4 -14.40 13.34 40.78
N LYS A 5 -14.25 12.13 40.23
CA LYS A 5 -15.17 11.01 40.42
C LYS A 5 -14.41 9.81 40.96
N ASN A 6 -15.01 9.11 41.91
CA ASN A 6 -14.44 7.89 42.47
C ASN A 6 -14.72 6.69 41.55
N ILE A 7 -13.72 5.84 41.36
CA ILE A 7 -13.81 4.58 40.61
C ILE A 7 -13.30 3.47 41.53
N THR A 8 -14.08 2.41 41.67
CA THR A 8 -13.68 1.23 42.46
C THR A 8 -13.00 0.23 41.54
N ILE A 9 -11.83 -0.26 41.94
CA ILE A 9 -11.01 -1.21 41.18
C ILE A 9 -10.57 -2.33 42.13
N GLU A 10 -10.44 -3.55 41.62
CA GLU A 10 -9.87 -4.66 42.39
C GLU A 10 -8.48 -4.27 42.94
N LYS A 11 -8.23 -4.60 44.21
CA LYS A 11 -7.01 -4.22 44.93
C LYS A 11 -5.73 -4.54 44.16
N LYS A 12 -5.59 -5.78 43.65
CA LYS A 12 -4.40 -6.21 42.88
C LYS A 12 -4.18 -5.37 41.62
N THR A 13 -5.26 -5.04 40.92
CA THR A 13 -5.23 -4.23 39.71
C THR A 13 -4.90 -2.77 40.03
N ALA A 14 -5.45 -2.23 41.13
CA ALA A 14 -5.12 -0.90 41.62
C ALA A 14 -3.64 -0.77 42.01
N GLU A 15 -3.07 -1.76 42.70
CA GLU A 15 -1.64 -1.78 43.07
C GLU A 15 -0.74 -1.77 41.83
N ARG A 16 -1.02 -2.62 40.83
CA ARG A 16 -0.29 -2.63 39.55
C ARG A 16 -0.37 -1.27 38.83
N PHE A 17 -1.57 -0.69 38.79
CA PHE A 17 -1.78 0.61 38.16
C PHE A 17 -1.06 1.74 38.91
N GLN A 18 -1.08 1.74 40.25
CA GLN A 18 -0.36 2.72 41.05
C GLN A 18 1.15 2.66 40.82
N GLN A 19 1.72 1.46 40.74
CA GLN A 19 3.13 1.28 40.44
C GLN A 19 3.47 1.80 39.04
N PHE A 20 2.68 1.45 38.02
CA PHE A 20 2.86 1.98 36.67
C PHE A 20 2.75 3.50 36.60
N SER A 21 1.71 4.06 37.21
CA SER A 21 1.43 5.48 37.17
C SER A 21 2.53 6.29 37.84
N ARG A 22 3.09 5.83 38.97
CA ARG A 22 4.20 6.50 39.65
C ARG A 22 5.49 6.52 38.83
N THR A 23 5.71 5.53 37.97
CA THR A 23 6.90 5.44 37.13
C THR A 23 6.82 6.37 35.91
N HIS A 24 5.65 6.50 35.29
CA HIS A 24 5.51 7.15 33.99
C HIS A 24 4.79 8.51 34.01
N TYR A 25 4.05 8.83 35.07
CA TYR A 25 3.17 10.00 35.13
C TYR A 25 3.24 10.72 36.48
N LYS A 26 2.82 11.98 36.51
CA LYS A 26 2.79 12.78 37.75
C LYS A 26 1.55 12.48 38.59
N THR A 27 0.42 12.18 37.93
CA THR A 27 -0.84 11.87 38.61
C THR A 27 -1.53 10.63 38.06
N HIS A 28 -2.35 9.97 38.88
CA HIS A 28 -3.13 8.81 38.49
C HIS A 28 -4.15 9.14 37.39
N SER A 29 -4.81 10.30 37.46
CA SER A 29 -5.76 10.73 36.43
C SER A 29 -5.09 10.96 35.07
N GLU A 30 -3.87 11.51 35.06
CA GLU A 30 -3.08 11.72 33.85
C GLU A 30 -2.63 10.40 33.23
N ALA A 31 -2.22 9.43 34.05
CA ALA A 31 -1.88 8.10 33.57
C ALA A 31 -3.08 7.40 32.89
N ILE A 32 -4.28 7.50 33.46
CA ILE A 32 -5.50 6.94 32.85
C ILE A 32 -5.82 7.66 31.54
N ALA A 33 -5.76 8.99 31.52
CA ALA A 33 -6.02 9.77 30.31
C ALA A 33 -5.04 9.40 29.19
N GLY A 34 -3.74 9.34 29.50
CA GLY A 34 -2.71 8.93 28.54
C GLY A 34 -2.90 7.51 28.02
N MET A 35 -3.34 6.56 28.86
CA MET A 35 -3.70 5.22 28.42
C MET A 35 -4.90 5.25 27.44
N LEU A 36 -5.96 5.98 27.76
CA LEU A 36 -7.15 6.09 26.90
C LEU A 36 -6.80 6.72 25.56
N ASP A 37 -6.05 7.82 25.58
CA ASP A 37 -5.56 8.50 24.39
C ASP A 37 -4.67 7.58 23.55
N PHE A 38 -3.78 6.82 24.19
CA PHE A 38 -2.93 5.86 23.51
C PHE A 38 -3.75 4.81 22.75
N PHE A 39 -4.77 4.22 23.38
CA PHE A 39 -5.62 3.25 22.69
C PHE A 39 -6.48 3.90 21.60
N PHE A 40 -7.00 5.09 21.84
CA PHE A 40 -7.85 5.81 20.91
C PHE A 40 -7.09 6.25 19.65
N TYR A 41 -5.97 6.97 19.81
CA TYR A 41 -5.20 7.50 18.68
C TYR A 41 -4.46 6.45 17.88
N ASN A 42 -4.05 5.35 18.52
CA ASN A 42 -3.35 4.27 17.82
C ASN A 42 -4.33 3.20 17.30
N GLU A 43 -5.64 3.37 17.47
CA GLU A 43 -6.70 2.43 17.07
C GLU A 43 -6.42 0.97 17.49
N ILE A 44 -5.74 0.79 18.63
CA ILE A 44 -5.35 -0.52 19.14
C ILE A 44 -6.26 -0.93 20.28
N SER A 45 -6.73 -2.18 20.23
CA SER A 45 -7.55 -2.71 21.30
C SER A 45 -6.68 -3.17 22.48
N PRO A 46 -7.01 -2.83 23.74
CA PRO A 46 -6.36 -3.40 24.92
C PRO A 46 -6.47 -4.94 25.01
N LYS A 47 -7.38 -5.54 24.23
CA LYS A 47 -7.59 -6.99 24.14
C LYS A 47 -6.72 -7.65 23.07
N GLU A 48 -6.13 -6.87 22.17
CA GLU A 48 -5.24 -7.39 21.14
C GLU A 48 -3.86 -7.65 21.74
N ASN A 49 -3.40 -8.88 21.59
CA ASN A 49 -2.12 -9.30 22.11
C ASN A 49 -1.03 -8.98 21.09
N PHE A 50 -0.43 -7.79 21.19
CA PHE A 50 0.61 -7.32 20.26
C PHE A 50 1.96 -8.05 20.38
N GLY A 51 2.03 -9.10 21.20
CA GLY A 51 3.25 -9.84 21.47
C GLY A 51 4.31 -8.97 22.18
N PRO A 52 5.50 -9.54 22.45
CA PRO A 52 6.48 -8.93 23.35
C PRO A 52 7.10 -7.61 22.84
N THR A 53 6.88 -7.19 21.58
CA THR A 53 7.32 -5.87 21.10
C THR A 53 6.58 -5.54 19.80
N GLY A 54 6.19 -4.27 19.61
CA GLY A 54 5.67 -3.74 18.34
C GLY A 54 6.53 -4.05 17.09
N ARG A 55 7.76 -4.56 17.29
CA ARG A 55 8.60 -5.20 16.26
C ARG A 55 7.89 -6.27 15.44
N ARG A 56 6.94 -7.04 15.99
CA ARG A 56 6.16 -8.00 15.19
C ARG A 56 5.24 -7.29 14.20
N ILE A 57 4.61 -6.21 14.62
CA ILE A 57 3.78 -5.36 13.75
C ILE A 57 4.65 -4.71 12.69
N GLU A 58 5.79 -4.15 13.07
CA GLU A 58 6.77 -3.56 12.15
C GLU A 58 7.23 -4.58 11.09
N ASN A 59 7.55 -5.80 11.49
CA ASN A 59 7.96 -6.87 10.57
C ASN A 59 6.82 -7.31 9.63
N SER A 60 5.59 -7.41 10.15
CA SER A 60 4.40 -7.69 9.34
C SER A 60 4.14 -6.59 8.31
N LEU A 61 4.23 -5.33 8.74
CA LEU A 61 4.03 -4.16 7.91
C LEU A 61 5.12 -4.04 6.82
N LYS A 62 6.40 -4.22 7.18
CA LYS A 62 7.52 -4.26 6.21
C LYS A 62 7.31 -5.33 5.15
N LYS A 63 6.85 -6.53 5.53
CA LYS A 63 6.52 -7.61 4.57
C LYS A 63 5.39 -7.21 3.61
N ARG A 64 4.33 -6.58 4.13
CA ARG A 64 3.20 -6.10 3.31
C ARG A 64 3.63 -5.00 2.33
N ILE A 65 4.42 -4.03 2.80
CA ILE A 65 4.95 -2.95 1.95
C ILE A 65 5.84 -3.52 0.84
N ASN A 66 6.76 -4.43 1.18
CA ASN A 66 7.63 -5.08 0.18
C ASN A 66 6.82 -5.86 -0.87
N ALA A 67 5.73 -6.51 -0.48
CA ALA A 67 4.84 -7.20 -1.40
C ALA A 67 4.12 -6.21 -2.35
N VAL A 68 3.63 -5.08 -1.85
CA VAL A 68 3.01 -4.03 -2.68
C VAL A 68 4.02 -3.44 -3.66
N ILE A 69 5.25 -3.14 -3.21
CA ILE A 69 6.33 -2.67 -4.08
C ILE A 69 6.63 -3.69 -5.18
N ALA A 70 6.67 -4.98 -4.84
CA ALA A 70 6.90 -6.04 -5.82
C ALA A 70 5.77 -6.12 -6.86
N ILE A 71 4.51 -5.97 -6.44
CA ILE A 71 3.36 -5.93 -7.35
C ILE A 71 3.44 -4.71 -8.27
N MET A 72 3.73 -3.52 -7.72
CA MET A 72 3.88 -2.30 -8.51
C MET A 72 5.00 -2.43 -9.55
N LYS A 73 6.18 -2.93 -9.14
CA LYS A 73 7.31 -3.18 -10.07
C LYS A 73 6.96 -4.21 -11.14
N ASN A 74 6.20 -5.24 -10.81
CA ASN A 74 5.74 -6.25 -11.76
C ASN A 74 4.77 -5.63 -12.79
N MET A 75 3.80 -4.83 -12.33
CA MET A 75 2.88 -4.11 -13.20
C MET A 75 3.61 -3.13 -14.12
N GLU A 76 4.62 -2.43 -13.60
CA GLU A 76 5.45 -1.52 -14.38
C GLU A 76 6.16 -2.28 -15.51
N LYS A 77 6.91 -3.33 -15.15
CA LYS A 77 7.68 -4.14 -16.11
C LYS A 77 6.81 -4.83 -17.17
N ASN A 78 5.65 -5.36 -16.79
CA ASN A 78 4.85 -6.22 -17.66
C ASN A 78 3.73 -5.49 -18.42
N LYS A 79 3.33 -4.28 -17.99
CA LYS A 79 2.25 -3.52 -18.64
C LYS A 79 2.71 -2.11 -19.00
N ALA A 80 3.13 -1.31 -18.03
CA ALA A 80 3.36 0.11 -18.27
C ALA A 80 4.55 0.36 -19.22
N THR A 81 5.70 -0.25 -18.97
CA THR A 81 6.90 -0.09 -19.82
C THR A 81 6.70 -0.58 -21.26
N PRO A 82 6.17 -1.80 -21.53
CA PRO A 82 5.96 -2.24 -22.90
C PRO A 82 4.90 -1.41 -23.63
N THR A 83 3.84 -0.95 -22.95
CA THR A 83 2.85 -0.05 -23.56
C THR A 83 3.48 1.28 -23.93
N LEU A 84 4.32 1.85 -23.06
CA LEU A 84 5.06 3.07 -23.38
C LEU A 84 5.98 2.86 -24.60
N ALA A 85 6.74 1.77 -24.64
CA ALA A 85 7.63 1.45 -25.77
C ALA A 85 6.87 1.27 -27.09
N ILE A 86 5.69 0.64 -27.06
CA ILE A 86 4.81 0.51 -28.23
C ILE A 86 4.31 1.89 -28.67
N LEU A 87 3.84 2.73 -27.74
CA LEU A 87 3.38 4.08 -28.05
C LEU A 87 4.50 4.93 -28.66
N GLU A 88 5.70 4.88 -28.09
CA GLU A 88 6.90 5.54 -28.64
C GLU A 88 7.19 5.05 -30.05
N SER A 89 7.15 3.72 -30.27
CA SER A 89 7.35 3.11 -31.60
C SER A 89 6.28 3.53 -32.62
N LEU A 90 5.02 3.61 -32.20
CA LEU A 90 3.91 4.08 -33.05
C LEU A 90 4.05 5.56 -33.40
N MET A 91 4.51 6.39 -32.45
CA MET A 91 4.78 7.81 -32.69
C MET A 91 5.95 8.00 -33.65
N GLU A 92 7.02 7.23 -33.50
CA GLU A 92 8.17 7.25 -34.41
C GLU A 92 7.81 6.77 -35.82
N ALA A 93 7.01 5.71 -35.93
CA ALA A 93 6.51 5.20 -37.21
C ALA A 93 5.52 6.16 -37.88
N ALA A 94 4.79 6.97 -37.11
CA ALA A 94 3.88 7.98 -37.62
C ALA A 94 4.59 9.30 -38.00
N ASP A 95 5.89 9.45 -37.71
CA ASP A 95 6.64 10.66 -38.08
C ASP A 95 6.75 10.76 -39.61
N PRO A 96 6.19 11.80 -40.25
CA PRO A 96 6.20 11.96 -41.70
C PRO A 96 7.60 12.03 -42.32
N LYS A 97 8.66 12.24 -41.51
CA LYS A 97 10.06 12.18 -41.97
C LYS A 97 10.56 10.77 -42.25
N ASN A 98 9.90 9.72 -41.74
CA ASN A 98 10.31 8.31 -41.88
C ASN A 98 9.59 7.56 -43.03
N ASN A 99 8.64 8.23 -43.72
CA ASN A 99 7.72 7.63 -44.69
C ASN A 99 8.23 7.56 -46.14
N ASN A 100 9.53 7.36 -46.39
CA ASN A 100 10.08 7.40 -47.76
C ASN A 100 10.84 6.14 -48.24
N SER A 101 10.86 5.03 -47.49
CA SER A 101 11.70 3.87 -47.88
C SER A 101 11.05 2.49 -47.91
N ASN A 102 9.84 2.28 -47.38
CA ASN A 102 9.32 0.92 -47.23
C ASN A 102 7.92 0.74 -47.83
N GLN A 103 7.81 0.76 -49.16
CA GLN A 103 6.64 0.21 -49.85
C GLN A 103 7.05 -0.39 -51.20
N LYS A 104 7.79 -1.51 -51.17
CA LYS A 104 7.62 -2.53 -52.19
C LYS A 104 6.51 -3.44 -51.67
N ARG A 105 5.42 -3.52 -52.41
CA ARG A 105 4.32 -4.43 -52.11
C ARG A 105 4.53 -5.67 -52.95
N ASP A 106 4.94 -6.75 -52.31
CA ASP A 106 5.12 -8.06 -52.90
C ASP A 106 3.76 -8.77 -52.86
N TYR A 107 2.90 -8.42 -53.82
CA TYR A 107 1.75 -9.25 -54.15
C TYR A 107 2.11 -10.02 -55.41
N GLU A 108 2.05 -11.34 -55.36
CA GLU A 108 1.94 -12.14 -56.58
C GLU A 108 0.51 -11.96 -57.10
N GLU A 109 0.35 -11.51 -58.35
CA GLU A 109 -0.96 -11.49 -59.01
C GLU A 109 -1.43 -12.95 -59.15
N ASP A 110 -2.40 -13.34 -58.32
CA ASP A 110 -3.09 -14.62 -58.45
C ASP A 110 -4.07 -14.52 -59.62
N ASP A 111 -3.57 -14.81 -60.82
CA ASP A 111 -4.32 -14.86 -62.08
C ASP A 111 -5.42 -15.95 -62.10
N THR A 112 -5.62 -16.69 -61.00
CA THR A 112 -6.62 -17.76 -60.92
C THR A 112 -8.01 -17.28 -60.49
N HIS A 113 -8.23 -15.97 -60.30
CA HIS A 113 -9.58 -15.47 -60.00
C HIS A 113 -10.44 -15.44 -61.27
N PRO A 114 -11.52 -16.25 -61.36
CA PRO A 114 -12.40 -16.16 -62.52
C PRO A 114 -13.10 -14.80 -62.50
N ASP A 115 -12.97 -14.05 -63.60
CA ASP A 115 -13.70 -12.81 -63.81
C ASP A 115 -15.21 -13.07 -63.71
N PHE A 116 -15.81 -12.71 -62.57
CA PHE A 116 -17.25 -12.84 -62.33
C PHE A 116 -18.11 -11.83 -63.12
N TYR A 117 -17.53 -11.14 -64.11
CA TYR A 117 -18.22 -10.15 -64.94
C TYR A 117 -18.05 -10.46 -66.43
N LYS A 118 -18.79 -11.46 -66.91
CA LYS A 118 -19.26 -11.56 -68.31
C LYS A 118 -20.72 -11.99 -68.33
#